data_AF-A0A0A1TXQ7-F1
#
_entry.id   AF-A0A0A1TXQ7-F1
#
_cell.length_a   1.000
_cell.length_b   1.000
_cell.length_c   1.000
_cell.angle_alpha   90.00
_cell.angle_beta   90.00
_cell.angle_gamma   90.00
#
_symmetry.space_group_name_H-M   'P 1'
#
loop_
_entity.id
_entity.type
_entity.pdbx_description
1 polymer ?
#
loop_
_entity_poly.entity_id
_entity_poly.type
_entity_poly.pdbx_seq_one_letter_code
_entity_poly.pdbx_strand_id
1 'polypeptide(L)'
;GEYCKEVDTVILKKAWLPDEDNIEYVPIDTEFNFEISPNSSVDKGPCFQKDNYRFGKWIKIKSTDFSTKNFFFTITKPEQDRVDVFFDGTYSQRNFTNYQCRVHYWLNTSQFEVSGQFPKISPFPDDTENVIPFDVYFFVSVRGFQTVNVTIKFWQKDLHLWPYTYEFSQSDLDYLAEDLSRKYVKTVPVETLGNYVVTPCTPYLYMKAVFFTLTLNSTYSVLVSTKKQNRVTNMVEMISNKVDGKFVYSCAEIWGGVPVGMFADEIQNGILVRIKGDDRPGVREFAILSDDHQTDSEMEISVVCPNHCHEDLGNGYCYASEGKCVCNPGYGGDDCHLLCYYNDKWQVNDYNDLCYFGESGCDQYCKCQEGYALKNHFCVSVECINGGIGFGDECILGTEGCQDNCHCNVDSGYITTMNSKCKLATCGNGKIDFDDNYYNTVTKLNSKEECDNGTNCNKFCKCNYSTGIFGYRFCATFAECVFISLCSYIVHEY
;
A
#
# COMPACT_ATOMS: atom_id res chain seq x y z
N GLY A 1 -23.29 24.35 0.36
CA GLY A 1 -24.35 25.35 0.59
C GLY A 1 -24.90 25.73 -0.76
N GLU A 2 -26.09 25.21 -1.07
CA GLU A 2 -26.73 25.17 -2.40
C GLU A 2 -27.73 26.32 -2.58
N TYR A 3 -27.25 27.55 -2.78
CA TYR A 3 -28.14 28.63 -3.22
C TYR A 3 -27.42 29.47 -4.29
N CYS A 4 -27.90 29.37 -5.54
CA CYS A 4 -27.59 30.35 -6.57
C CYS A 4 -28.18 31.69 -6.15
N LYS A 5 -27.39 32.77 -6.25
CA LYS A 5 -27.85 34.13 -5.97
C LYS A 5 -27.89 34.91 -7.27
N GLU A 6 -28.95 35.68 -7.45
CA GLU A 6 -29.03 36.67 -8.51
C GLU A 6 -28.00 37.78 -8.27
N VAL A 7 -27.28 38.17 -9.33
CA VAL A 7 -26.22 39.17 -9.30
C VAL A 7 -26.25 39.97 -10.61
N ASP A 8 -26.05 41.28 -10.52
CA ASP A 8 -26.08 42.19 -11.69
C ASP A 8 -24.71 42.39 -12.33
N THR A 9 -23.65 41.84 -11.74
CA THR A 9 -22.25 42.03 -12.16
C THR A 9 -21.76 40.96 -13.13
N VAL A 10 -22.66 40.19 -13.73
CA VAL A 10 -22.30 39.15 -14.73
C VAL A 10 -21.73 39.81 -15.98
N ILE A 11 -20.55 39.36 -16.41
CA ILE A 11 -19.96 39.85 -17.66
C ILE A 11 -20.74 39.28 -18.85
N LEU A 12 -21.41 40.16 -19.59
CA LEU A 12 -22.05 39.81 -20.87
C LEU A 12 -20.97 39.71 -21.96
N LYS A 13 -20.91 38.57 -22.65
CA LYS A 13 -19.87 38.31 -23.65
C LYS A 13 -20.46 38.04 -25.03
N LYS A 14 -19.75 38.49 -26.06
CA LYS A 14 -20.03 38.13 -27.47
C LYS A 14 -19.29 36.85 -27.91
N ALA A 15 -18.23 36.50 -27.21
CA ALA A 15 -17.40 35.33 -27.43
C ALA A 15 -17.15 34.61 -26.09
N TRP A 16 -16.33 33.56 -26.06
CA TRP A 16 -16.05 32.84 -24.82
C TRP A 16 -15.21 33.67 -23.82
N LEU A 17 -14.33 34.56 -24.31
CA LEU A 17 -13.60 35.55 -23.51
C LEU A 17 -14.43 36.83 -23.31
N PRO A 18 -14.30 37.50 -22.15
CA PRO A 18 -14.88 38.82 -21.94
C PRO A 18 -14.21 39.88 -22.82
N ASP A 19 -14.85 41.03 -23.02
CA ASP A 19 -14.25 42.14 -23.79
C ASP A 19 -12.96 42.65 -23.12
N GLU A 20 -12.04 43.21 -23.90
CA GLU A 20 -10.69 43.60 -23.43
C GLU A 20 -10.70 44.54 -22.22
N ASP A 21 -11.70 45.42 -22.12
CA ASP A 21 -11.85 46.35 -20.98
C ASP A 21 -12.07 45.62 -19.63
N ASN A 22 -12.45 44.34 -19.66
CA ASN A 22 -12.62 43.49 -18.48
C ASN A 22 -11.40 42.61 -18.18
N ILE A 23 -10.33 42.70 -18.98
CA ILE A 23 -9.12 41.87 -18.84
C ILE A 23 -7.93 42.78 -18.56
N GLU A 24 -7.31 42.59 -17.40
CA GLU A 24 -6.18 43.42 -16.99
C GLU A 24 -4.84 42.80 -17.41
N TYR A 25 -3.96 43.58 -18.02
CA TYR A 25 -2.62 43.12 -18.38
C TYR A 25 -1.69 43.21 -17.18
N VAL A 26 -1.00 42.11 -16.86
CA VAL A 26 -0.05 42.02 -15.76
C VAL A 26 1.38 41.88 -16.33
N PRO A 27 2.24 42.90 -16.19
CA PRO A 27 3.64 42.79 -16.61
C PRO A 27 4.39 41.74 -15.78
N ILE A 28 5.39 41.10 -16.41
CA ILE A 28 6.32 40.22 -15.71
C ILE A 28 7.08 40.98 -14.59
N ASP A 29 7.45 40.27 -13.54
CA ASP A 29 8.18 40.73 -12.37
C ASP A 29 7.50 41.87 -11.58
N THR A 30 6.20 42.09 -11.83
CA THR A 30 5.37 43.07 -11.12
C THR A 30 4.36 42.36 -10.23
N GLU A 31 4.22 42.81 -8.98
CA GLU A 31 3.14 42.36 -8.10
C GLU A 31 1.85 43.07 -8.46
N PHE A 32 0.84 42.29 -8.82
CA PHE A 32 -0.49 42.77 -9.15
C PHE A 32 -1.46 42.42 -8.03
N ASN A 33 -1.97 43.45 -7.37
CA ASN A 33 -2.85 43.33 -6.21
C ASN A 33 -4.27 43.71 -6.60
N PHE A 34 -5.24 42.87 -6.24
CA PHE A 34 -6.66 43.15 -6.49
C PHE A 34 -7.54 42.49 -5.44
N GLU A 35 -8.74 43.05 -5.25
CA GLU A 35 -9.75 42.49 -4.36
C GLU A 35 -10.80 41.74 -5.18
N ILE A 36 -11.16 40.54 -4.72
CA ILE A 36 -12.39 39.86 -5.16
C ILE A 36 -13.39 39.99 -4.03
N SER A 37 -14.55 40.59 -4.30
CA SER A 37 -15.64 40.78 -3.34
C SER A 37 -17.00 40.52 -4.01
N PRO A 38 -18.11 40.52 -3.26
CA PRO A 38 -19.45 40.36 -3.84
C PRO A 38 -19.87 41.45 -4.84
N ASN A 39 -19.09 42.52 -4.99
CA ASN A 39 -19.29 43.56 -6.01
C ASN A 39 -18.40 43.38 -7.24
N SER A 40 -17.48 42.42 -7.23
CA SER A 40 -16.62 42.11 -8.37
C SER A 40 -17.43 41.52 -9.52
N SER A 41 -16.82 41.53 -10.70
CA SER A 41 -17.39 40.90 -11.89
C SER A 41 -17.58 39.40 -11.70
N VAL A 42 -18.63 38.87 -12.32
CA VAL A 42 -19.01 37.46 -12.24
C VAL A 42 -18.88 36.80 -13.60
N ASP A 43 -18.16 35.68 -13.65
CA ASP A 43 -17.88 34.96 -14.90
C ASP A 43 -17.51 33.49 -14.66
N LYS A 44 -17.21 32.76 -15.74
CA LYS A 44 -16.79 31.36 -15.75
C LYS A 44 -15.35 31.23 -16.25
N GLY A 45 -14.53 30.51 -15.49
CA GLY A 45 -13.15 30.18 -15.87
C GLY A 45 -13.05 28.99 -16.82
N PRO A 46 -11.88 28.79 -17.48
CA PRO A 46 -11.70 27.74 -18.48
C PRO A 46 -11.55 26.31 -17.91
N CYS A 47 -11.38 26.16 -16.60
CA CYS A 47 -10.96 24.90 -15.97
C CYS A 47 -11.96 24.37 -14.93
N PHE A 48 -12.02 25.00 -13.76
CA PHE A 48 -12.80 24.53 -12.62
C PHE A 48 -14.28 24.90 -12.78
N GLN A 49 -15.18 23.94 -12.57
CA GLN A 49 -16.64 24.14 -12.63
C GLN A 49 -17.08 25.04 -13.80
N LYS A 50 -16.80 24.59 -15.03
CA LYS A 50 -16.95 25.38 -16.27
C LYS A 50 -18.34 25.95 -16.50
N ASP A 51 -19.35 25.40 -15.82
CA ASP A 51 -20.74 25.84 -15.93
C ASP A 51 -21.17 26.81 -14.81
N ASN A 52 -20.35 27.00 -13.77
CA ASN A 52 -20.67 27.81 -12.61
C ASN A 52 -20.07 29.21 -12.71
N TYR A 53 -20.94 30.22 -12.61
CA TYR A 53 -20.55 31.62 -12.47
C TYR A 53 -19.98 31.88 -11.08
N ARG A 54 -18.82 32.55 -11.02
CA ARG A 54 -18.08 32.86 -9.80
C ARG A 54 -17.61 34.31 -9.82
N PHE A 55 -17.49 34.91 -8.64
CA PHE A 55 -16.80 36.21 -8.50
C PHE A 55 -15.33 36.01 -8.82
N GLY A 56 -14.78 36.90 -9.62
CA GLY A 56 -13.38 36.82 -10.01
C GLY A 56 -12.90 37.98 -10.84
N LYS A 57 -11.67 37.86 -11.31
CA LYS A 57 -10.97 38.85 -12.12
C LYS A 57 -10.26 38.14 -13.27
N TRP A 58 -10.45 38.68 -14.47
CA TRP A 58 -9.67 38.28 -15.64
C TRP A 58 -8.40 39.11 -15.72
N ILE A 59 -7.30 38.40 -15.99
CA ILE A 59 -6.00 38.99 -16.24
C ILE A 59 -5.35 38.31 -17.46
N LYS A 60 -4.36 38.97 -18.05
CA LYS A 60 -3.55 38.40 -19.12
C LYS A 60 -2.09 38.79 -19.03
N ILE A 61 -1.24 37.94 -19.59
CA ILE A 61 0.19 38.20 -19.84
C ILE A 61 0.47 37.97 -21.32
N LYS A 62 1.57 38.52 -21.85
CA LYS A 62 1.98 38.27 -23.24
C LYS A 62 3.12 37.27 -23.27
N SER A 63 3.07 36.34 -24.22
CA SER A 63 4.13 35.35 -24.41
C SER A 63 5.48 36.00 -24.74
N THR A 64 5.48 37.21 -25.31
CA THR A 64 6.67 38.00 -25.67
C THR A 64 7.41 38.60 -24.47
N ASP A 65 6.77 38.71 -23.31
CA ASP A 65 7.41 39.27 -22.11
C ASP A 65 8.38 38.26 -21.45
N PHE A 66 8.32 37.00 -21.87
CA PHE A 66 9.11 35.89 -21.34
C PHE A 66 10.13 35.42 -22.36
N SER A 67 11.40 35.39 -21.96
CA SER A 67 12.51 34.87 -22.76
C SER A 67 12.72 33.36 -22.59
N THR A 68 12.16 32.78 -21.52
CA THR A 68 12.30 31.37 -21.15
C THR A 68 11.23 30.49 -21.81
N LYS A 69 11.42 29.17 -21.73
CA LYS A 69 10.44 28.17 -22.22
C LYS A 69 9.28 27.91 -21.26
N ASN A 70 9.30 28.48 -20.05
CA ASN A 70 8.30 28.24 -19.02
C ASN A 70 7.87 29.55 -18.39
N PHE A 71 6.58 29.67 -18.13
CA PHE A 71 6.00 30.71 -17.29
C PHE A 71 6.03 30.25 -15.82
N PHE A 72 6.33 31.18 -14.93
CA PHE A 72 6.24 30.96 -13.49
C PHE A 72 5.32 32.00 -12.87
N PHE A 73 4.64 31.60 -11.81
CA PHE A 73 3.76 32.48 -11.08
C PHE A 73 3.79 32.17 -9.58
N THR A 74 3.39 33.17 -8.81
CA THR A 74 3.10 33.06 -7.39
C THR A 74 1.77 33.79 -7.13
N ILE A 75 0.88 33.14 -6.40
CA ILE A 75 -0.39 33.72 -5.93
C ILE A 75 -0.36 33.66 -4.41
N THR A 76 -0.66 34.78 -3.77
CA THR A 76 -0.79 34.85 -2.32
C THR A 76 -2.11 35.49 -1.92
N LYS A 77 -2.55 35.16 -0.71
CA LYS A 77 -3.67 35.81 -0.02
C LYS A 77 -3.33 35.98 1.47
N PRO A 78 -3.88 36.98 2.15
CA PRO A 78 -3.61 37.19 3.57
C PRO A 78 -4.08 36.02 4.46
N GLU A 79 -3.40 35.81 5.59
CA GLU A 79 -3.73 34.70 6.53
C GLU A 79 -5.15 34.79 7.12
N GLN A 80 -5.66 36.01 7.26
CA GLN A 80 -7.02 36.27 7.71
C GLN A 80 -8.08 35.89 6.68
N ASP A 81 -7.73 35.80 5.40
CA ASP A 81 -8.66 35.53 4.30
C ASP A 81 -8.76 34.02 4.03
N ARG A 82 -9.50 33.33 4.89
CA ARG A 82 -9.70 31.87 4.80
C ARG A 82 -10.73 31.46 3.73
N VAL A 83 -10.44 31.80 2.48
CA VAL A 83 -11.31 31.57 1.30
C VAL A 83 -10.63 30.66 0.29
N ASP A 84 -11.37 29.76 -0.36
CA ASP A 84 -10.84 29.04 -1.52
C ASP A 84 -10.61 30.00 -2.69
N VAL A 85 -9.38 30.04 -3.22
CA VAL A 85 -9.01 30.80 -4.43
C VAL A 85 -8.62 29.83 -5.53
N PHE A 86 -9.20 29.99 -6.71
CA PHE A 86 -8.91 29.19 -7.90
C PHE A 86 -8.22 30.04 -8.95
N PHE A 87 -7.20 29.47 -9.56
CA PHE A 87 -6.42 30.08 -10.63
C PHE A 87 -6.53 29.24 -11.89
N ASP A 88 -7.39 29.66 -12.81
CA ASP A 88 -7.66 28.97 -14.07
C ASP A 88 -6.97 29.73 -15.21
N GLY A 89 -6.29 29.03 -16.13
CA GLY A 89 -5.55 29.64 -17.23
C GLY A 89 -5.67 28.88 -18.55
N THR A 90 -5.51 29.61 -19.65
CA THR A 90 -5.65 29.09 -21.01
C THR A 90 -4.78 29.83 -22.03
N TYR A 91 -4.33 29.10 -23.05
CA TYR A 91 -3.68 29.67 -24.23
C TYR A 91 -4.67 29.91 -25.37
N SER A 92 -5.94 29.54 -25.21
CA SER A 92 -6.94 29.74 -26.26
C SER A 92 -7.10 31.24 -26.54
N GLN A 93 -7.11 31.60 -27.82
CA GLN A 93 -7.22 32.99 -28.25
C GLN A 93 -8.69 33.38 -28.47
N ARG A 94 -8.99 34.68 -28.49
CA ARG A 94 -10.36 35.21 -28.63
C ARG A 94 -11.09 34.73 -29.89
N ASN A 95 -10.36 34.51 -30.98
CA ASN A 95 -10.90 34.02 -32.25
C ASN A 95 -11.14 32.50 -32.28
N PHE A 96 -10.79 31.76 -31.22
CA PHE A 96 -11.02 30.32 -31.16
C PHE A 96 -12.47 30.05 -30.79
N THR A 97 -13.07 29.01 -31.40
CA THR A 97 -14.45 28.61 -31.12
C THR A 97 -14.60 27.93 -29.76
N ASN A 98 -13.56 27.22 -29.33
CA ASN A 98 -13.51 26.52 -28.05
C ASN A 98 -12.27 26.94 -27.26
N TYR A 99 -12.38 26.93 -25.94
CA TYR A 99 -11.26 27.13 -25.03
C TYR A 99 -10.82 25.81 -24.39
N GLN A 100 -9.54 25.74 -24.04
CA GLN A 100 -8.96 24.59 -23.36
C GLN A 100 -8.47 25.00 -21.99
N CYS A 101 -8.77 24.17 -20.98
CA CYS A 101 -8.10 24.29 -19.69
C CYS A 101 -6.62 23.93 -19.88
N ARG A 102 -5.73 24.84 -19.51
CA ARG A 102 -4.28 24.58 -19.55
C ARG A 102 -3.66 24.70 -18.17
N VAL A 103 -4.08 25.68 -17.38
CA VAL A 103 -3.52 25.90 -16.05
C VAL A 103 -4.64 25.87 -15.04
N HIS A 104 -4.46 25.12 -13.97
CA HIS A 104 -5.36 25.10 -12.82
C HIS A 104 -4.56 24.91 -11.55
N TYR A 105 -4.79 25.79 -10.58
CA TYR A 105 -4.30 25.69 -9.21
C TYR A 105 -5.40 26.11 -8.24
N TRP A 106 -5.37 25.52 -7.05
CA TRP A 106 -6.26 25.82 -5.95
C TRP A 106 -5.45 26.18 -4.71
N LEU A 107 -5.79 27.31 -4.11
CA LEU A 107 -5.35 27.67 -2.76
C LEU A 107 -6.54 27.46 -1.83
N ASN A 108 -6.44 26.44 -0.99
CA ASN A 108 -7.51 26.13 -0.05
C ASN A 108 -7.58 27.16 1.09
N THR A 109 -8.58 27.02 1.97
CA THR A 109 -8.79 27.94 3.11
C THR A 109 -7.60 28.06 4.08
N SER A 110 -6.68 27.10 4.09
CA SER A 110 -5.50 27.05 4.96
C SER A 110 -4.17 27.34 4.26
N GLN A 111 -4.15 27.47 2.92
CA GLN A 111 -2.97 27.78 2.13
C GLN A 111 -2.97 29.26 1.77
N PHE A 112 -1.90 29.98 2.07
CA PHE A 112 -1.81 31.43 1.85
C PHE A 112 -0.91 31.83 0.69
N GLU A 113 -0.18 30.85 0.14
CA GLU A 113 0.67 31.02 -1.02
C GLU A 113 0.65 29.73 -1.85
N VAL A 114 0.63 29.87 -3.17
CA VAL A 114 1.01 28.82 -4.10
C VAL A 114 1.91 29.41 -5.17
N SER A 115 2.93 28.65 -5.54
CA SER A 115 3.77 28.94 -6.68
C SER A 115 3.77 27.75 -7.62
N GLY A 116 3.84 28.01 -8.92
CA GLY A 116 3.84 26.96 -9.91
C GLY A 116 4.50 27.38 -11.21
N GLN A 117 4.69 26.40 -12.09
CA GLN A 117 5.17 26.61 -13.44
C GLN A 117 4.28 25.94 -14.47
N PHE A 118 4.34 26.45 -15.69
CA PHE A 118 3.74 25.84 -16.88
C PHE A 118 4.51 26.22 -18.15
N PRO A 119 4.65 25.31 -19.13
CA PRO A 119 5.42 25.56 -20.34
C PRO A 119 4.76 26.57 -21.27
N LYS A 120 5.59 27.38 -21.92
CA LYS A 120 5.21 28.27 -23.02
C LYS A 120 4.98 27.41 -24.26
N ILE A 121 3.71 27.16 -24.56
CA ILE A 121 3.27 26.36 -25.72
C ILE A 121 2.33 27.21 -26.55
N SER A 122 2.66 27.35 -27.84
CA SER A 122 1.86 28.11 -28.78
C SER A 122 0.50 27.44 -28.96
N PRO A 123 -0.60 28.21 -28.93
CA PRO A 123 -1.92 27.68 -29.23
C PRO A 123 -2.13 27.41 -30.73
N PHE A 124 -1.17 27.79 -31.58
CA PHE A 124 -1.21 27.59 -33.03
C PHE A 124 -0.48 26.29 -33.40
N PRO A 125 -1.16 25.30 -34.01
CA PRO A 125 -0.57 23.98 -34.29
C PRO A 125 0.74 24.01 -35.09
N ASP A 126 0.87 24.99 -35.99
CA ASP A 126 2.03 25.11 -36.89
C ASP A 126 3.22 25.88 -36.26
N ASP A 127 3.06 26.41 -35.04
CA ASP A 127 4.08 27.23 -34.35
C ASP A 127 4.80 26.43 -33.27
N THR A 128 5.59 25.44 -33.68
CA THR A 128 6.34 24.56 -32.77
C THR A 128 7.48 25.27 -32.03
N GLU A 129 7.91 26.43 -32.52
CA GLU A 129 9.02 27.21 -31.95
C GLU A 129 8.54 28.37 -31.06
N ASN A 130 7.22 28.55 -30.88
CA ASN A 130 6.61 29.64 -30.12
C ASN A 130 7.04 31.04 -30.62
N VAL A 131 7.14 31.20 -31.94
CA VAL A 131 7.54 32.45 -32.60
C VAL A 131 6.36 33.41 -32.73
N ILE A 132 5.14 32.88 -32.88
CA ILE A 132 3.94 33.71 -33.00
C ILE A 132 3.57 34.26 -31.62
N PRO A 133 3.48 35.59 -31.43
CA PRO A 133 3.02 36.17 -30.18
C PRO A 133 1.59 35.72 -29.84
N PHE A 134 1.35 35.41 -28.58
CA PHE A 134 0.02 35.07 -28.08
C PHE A 134 -0.16 35.58 -26.64
N ASP A 135 -1.41 35.87 -26.29
CA ASP A 135 -1.78 36.21 -24.91
C ASP A 135 -2.09 34.92 -24.13
N VAL A 136 -1.73 34.89 -22.85
CA VAL A 136 -2.20 33.86 -21.91
C VAL A 136 -3.20 34.51 -20.97
N TYR A 137 -4.40 33.95 -20.92
CA TYR A 137 -5.51 34.50 -20.14
C TYR A 137 -5.72 33.68 -18.88
N PHE A 138 -5.98 34.37 -17.77
CA PHE A 138 -6.30 33.74 -16.50
C PHE A 138 -7.57 34.32 -15.88
N PHE A 139 -8.32 33.45 -15.21
CA PHE A 139 -9.45 33.82 -14.38
C PHE A 139 -9.15 33.40 -12.93
N VAL A 140 -8.95 34.40 -12.08
CA VAL A 140 -8.78 34.20 -10.64
C VAL A 140 -10.14 34.37 -9.98
N SER A 141 -10.58 33.38 -9.20
CA SER A 141 -11.94 33.37 -8.65
C SER A 141 -12.01 32.76 -7.27
N VAL A 142 -13.12 33.01 -6.57
CA VAL A 142 -13.35 32.52 -5.20
C VAL A 142 -14.58 31.65 -5.09
N ARG A 143 -14.60 30.80 -4.06
CA ARG A 143 -15.82 30.09 -3.66
C ARG A 143 -16.72 30.99 -2.81
N GLY A 144 -17.96 31.16 -3.25
CA GLY A 144 -19.00 31.85 -2.47
C GLY A 144 -18.91 33.37 -2.53
N PHE A 145 -19.40 34.04 -1.48
CA PHE A 145 -19.57 35.51 -1.40
C PHE A 145 -18.58 36.17 -0.43
N GLN A 146 -17.37 35.63 -0.34
CA GLN A 146 -16.36 36.16 0.58
C GLN A 146 -15.48 37.19 -0.12
N THR A 147 -15.01 38.17 0.64
CA THR A 147 -14.00 39.14 0.17
C THR A 147 -12.61 38.59 0.44
N VAL A 148 -11.70 38.73 -0.52
CA VAL A 148 -10.28 38.36 -0.39
C VAL A 148 -9.42 39.32 -1.19
N ASN A 149 -8.28 39.69 -0.61
CA ASN A 149 -7.22 40.36 -1.35
C ASN A 149 -6.27 39.31 -1.92
N VAL A 150 -6.04 39.37 -3.22
CA VAL A 150 -5.15 38.45 -3.94
C VAL A 150 -4.00 39.25 -4.54
N THR A 151 -2.80 38.74 -4.33
CA THR A 151 -1.60 39.22 -5.02
C THR A 151 -1.15 38.14 -5.99
N ILE A 152 -0.91 38.52 -7.24
CA ILE A 152 -0.29 37.64 -8.23
C ILE A 152 0.98 38.28 -8.77
N LYS A 153 2.01 37.45 -8.96
CA LYS A 153 3.25 37.83 -9.62
C LYS A 153 3.63 36.77 -10.63
N PHE A 154 3.85 37.19 -11.87
CA PHE A 154 4.49 36.34 -12.86
C PHE A 154 5.98 36.65 -12.94
N TRP A 155 6.81 35.63 -13.11
CA TRP A 155 8.27 35.79 -13.12
C TRP A 155 8.91 34.74 -14.03
N GLN A 156 10.21 34.89 -14.29
CA GLN A 156 10.99 33.95 -15.09
C GLN A 156 12.29 33.57 -14.41
N LYS A 157 12.78 32.36 -14.70
CA LYS A 157 14.06 31.85 -14.22
C LYS A 157 14.69 31.00 -15.31
N ASP A 158 15.99 31.19 -15.52
CA ASP A 158 16.76 30.43 -16.53
C ASP A 158 16.96 28.96 -16.14
N LEU A 159 16.95 28.67 -14.84
CA LEU A 159 17.19 27.33 -14.31
C LEU A 159 15.87 26.61 -14.04
N HIS A 160 15.64 25.51 -14.74
CA HIS A 160 14.58 24.56 -14.43
C HIS A 160 14.98 23.76 -13.19
N LEU A 161 14.39 24.07 -12.05
CA LEU A 161 14.46 23.22 -10.86
C LEU A 161 13.04 22.82 -10.54
N TRP A 162 12.77 21.52 -10.63
CA TRP A 162 11.55 20.95 -10.09
C TRP A 162 11.71 20.83 -8.57
N PRO A 163 10.89 21.52 -7.77
CA PRO A 163 10.92 21.29 -6.33
C PRO A 163 10.45 19.86 -6.05
N TYR A 164 11.27 19.10 -5.33
CA TYR A 164 10.86 17.79 -4.84
C TYR A 164 9.86 17.99 -3.71
N THR A 165 8.66 17.44 -3.89
CA THR A 165 7.60 17.47 -2.87
C THR A 165 7.91 16.48 -1.75
N TYR A 166 8.53 15.35 -2.11
CA TYR A 166 8.97 14.33 -1.19
C TYR A 166 10.41 13.90 -1.51
N GLU A 167 11.20 13.72 -0.47
CA GLU A 167 12.56 13.18 -0.56
C GLU A 167 12.65 12.02 0.42
N PHE A 168 12.87 10.80 -0.08
CA PHE A 168 13.03 9.62 0.75
C PHE A 168 14.51 9.25 0.83
N SER A 169 15.06 9.33 2.04
CA SER A 169 16.44 8.97 2.33
C SER A 169 16.62 7.45 2.40
N GLN A 170 17.87 7.00 2.38
CA GLN A 170 18.18 5.58 2.57
C GLN A 170 17.67 5.06 3.92
N SER A 171 17.80 5.85 4.99
CA SER A 171 17.28 5.49 6.32
C SER A 171 15.75 5.36 6.36
N ASP A 172 15.02 6.12 5.55
CA ASP A 172 13.56 5.96 5.45
C ASP A 172 13.22 4.60 4.85
N LEU A 173 13.98 4.15 3.85
CA LEU A 173 13.78 2.86 3.21
C LEU A 173 14.26 1.71 4.10
N ASP A 174 15.37 1.86 4.81
CA ASP A 174 15.88 0.86 5.75
C ASP A 174 14.89 0.61 6.89
N TYR A 175 14.23 1.66 7.39
CA TYR A 175 13.14 1.53 8.36
C TYR A 175 11.97 0.69 7.82
N LEU A 176 11.66 0.77 6.52
CA LEU A 176 10.66 -0.10 5.89
C LEU A 176 11.19 -1.53 5.68
N ALA A 177 12.49 -1.70 5.46
CA ALA A 177 13.12 -3.00 5.26
C ALA A 177 13.19 -3.84 6.55
N GLU A 178 13.20 -3.21 7.73
CA GLU A 178 13.13 -3.91 9.02
C GLU A 178 11.82 -4.70 9.23
N ASP A 179 10.74 -4.28 8.56
CA ASP A 179 9.43 -4.92 8.65
C ASP A 179 8.67 -4.62 7.35
N LEU A 180 8.63 -5.64 6.47
CA LEU A 180 8.06 -5.54 5.13
C LEU A 180 6.54 -5.25 5.11
N SER A 181 5.86 -5.30 6.26
CA SER A 181 4.46 -4.86 6.38
C SER A 181 4.33 -3.32 6.42
N ARG A 182 5.41 -2.61 6.75
CA ARG A 182 5.43 -1.14 6.84
C ARG A 182 5.32 -0.50 5.47
N LYS A 183 4.62 0.63 5.43
CA LYS A 183 4.45 1.45 4.23
C LYS A 183 4.47 2.93 4.56
N TYR A 184 5.05 3.73 3.68
CA TYR A 184 4.75 5.16 3.65
C TYR A 184 3.58 5.42 2.73
N VAL A 185 2.58 6.11 3.25
CA VAL A 185 1.44 6.58 2.48
C VAL A 185 1.51 8.10 2.40
N LYS A 186 1.60 8.65 1.19
CA LYS A 186 1.65 10.10 0.95
C LYS A 186 0.56 10.51 -0.03
N THR A 187 -0.12 11.60 0.27
CA THR A 187 -0.93 12.29 -0.73
C THR A 187 -0.02 12.82 -1.82
N VAL A 188 -0.42 12.75 -3.08
CA VAL A 188 0.25 13.35 -4.22
C VAL A 188 -0.56 14.60 -4.56
N PRO A 189 -0.12 15.79 -4.11
CA PRO A 189 -0.89 17.03 -4.19
C PRO A 189 -0.86 17.63 -5.62
N VAL A 190 -1.45 16.90 -6.58
CA VAL A 190 -1.48 17.28 -7.99
C VAL A 190 -2.16 18.62 -8.16
N GLU A 191 -3.30 18.86 -7.52
CA GLU A 191 -4.09 20.09 -7.75
C GLU A 191 -3.41 21.34 -7.18
N THR A 192 -2.76 21.22 -6.02
CA THR A 192 -2.22 22.37 -5.28
C THR A 192 -0.73 22.62 -5.55
N LEU A 193 0.11 21.58 -5.64
CA LEU A 193 1.57 21.72 -5.77
C LEU A 193 2.14 21.14 -7.06
N GLY A 194 1.34 20.40 -7.83
CA GLY A 194 1.78 19.84 -9.10
C GLY A 194 2.17 20.94 -10.09
N ASN A 195 3.19 20.68 -10.91
CA ASN A 195 3.68 21.60 -11.92
C ASN A 195 3.32 21.10 -13.31
N TYR A 196 2.85 21.98 -14.19
CA TYR A 196 2.60 21.58 -15.57
C TYR A 196 3.92 21.46 -16.30
N VAL A 197 4.17 20.30 -16.89
CA VAL A 197 5.45 19.99 -17.53
C VAL A 197 5.24 19.17 -18.79
N VAL A 198 6.25 19.24 -19.65
CA VAL A 198 6.50 18.27 -20.71
C VAL A 198 7.80 17.57 -20.32
N THR A 199 7.72 16.30 -19.93
CA THR A 199 8.91 15.58 -19.46
C THR A 199 9.71 15.01 -20.63
N PRO A 200 11.02 14.74 -20.47
CA PRO A 200 11.81 14.05 -21.49
C PRO A 200 11.24 12.67 -21.88
N CYS A 201 10.53 12.01 -20.95
CA CYS A 201 9.88 10.71 -21.19
C CYS A 201 8.57 10.84 -21.99
N THR A 202 7.92 12.00 -21.91
CA THR A 202 6.63 12.25 -22.56
C THR A 202 6.66 13.58 -23.33
N PRO A 203 7.51 13.70 -24.37
CA PRO A 203 7.76 14.98 -25.05
C PRO A 203 6.54 15.58 -25.75
N TYR A 204 5.48 14.79 -25.94
CA TYR A 204 4.23 15.21 -26.59
C TYR A 204 3.04 15.30 -25.63
N LEU A 205 3.22 14.95 -24.35
CA LEU A 205 2.14 14.98 -23.36
C LEU A 205 2.38 16.10 -22.36
N TYR A 206 1.37 16.96 -22.28
CA TYR A 206 1.26 18.03 -21.29
C TYR A 206 0.48 17.50 -20.10
N MET A 207 1.16 17.32 -18.97
CA MET A 207 0.55 16.79 -17.74
C MET A 207 1.01 17.59 -16.54
N LYS A 208 0.25 17.48 -15.45
CA LYS A 208 0.64 18.04 -14.17
C LYS A 208 1.45 16.98 -13.40
N ALA A 209 2.62 17.37 -12.92
CA ALA A 209 3.59 16.47 -12.32
C ALA A 209 3.97 16.87 -10.89
N VAL A 210 4.06 15.88 -10.02
CA VAL A 210 4.59 16.01 -8.66
C VAL A 210 5.90 15.22 -8.58
N PHE A 211 6.97 15.90 -8.20
CA PHE A 211 8.32 15.36 -8.21
C PHE A 211 8.72 14.82 -6.84
N PHE A 212 9.46 13.72 -6.82
CA PHE A 212 10.01 13.14 -5.61
C PHE A 212 11.33 12.43 -5.88
N THR A 213 12.10 12.15 -4.83
CA THR A 213 13.37 11.42 -4.93
C THR A 213 13.38 10.19 -4.02
N LEU A 214 14.11 9.16 -4.46
CA LEU A 214 14.47 8.01 -3.64
C LEU A 214 16.00 7.90 -3.61
N THR A 215 16.60 7.82 -2.42
CA THR A 215 18.00 7.45 -2.28
C THR A 215 18.11 5.94 -2.18
N LEU A 216 18.66 5.28 -3.19
CA LEU A 216 18.74 3.83 -3.28
C LEU A 216 20.20 3.36 -3.16
N ASN A 217 20.51 2.59 -2.15
CA ASN A 217 21.80 1.91 -1.97
C ASN A 217 21.59 0.66 -1.11
N SER A 218 20.79 -0.27 -1.62
CA SER A 218 20.32 -1.42 -0.87
C SER A 218 20.17 -2.67 -1.73
N THR A 219 20.14 -3.84 -1.08
CA THR A 219 19.95 -5.15 -1.72
C THR A 219 18.47 -5.54 -1.85
N TYR A 220 17.54 -4.64 -1.51
CA TYR A 220 16.10 -4.86 -1.64
C TYR A 220 15.52 -4.02 -2.78
N SER A 221 14.27 -4.30 -3.15
CA SER A 221 13.52 -3.48 -4.09
C SER A 221 12.56 -2.54 -3.37
N VAL A 222 12.29 -1.38 -3.96
CA VAL A 222 11.24 -0.46 -3.53
C VAL A 222 10.04 -0.61 -4.46
N LEU A 223 8.85 -0.77 -3.88
CA LEU A 223 7.60 -0.82 -4.61
C LEU A 223 6.85 0.50 -4.41
N VAL A 224 6.56 1.19 -5.51
CA VAL A 224 5.77 2.42 -5.55
C VAL A 224 4.42 2.11 -6.20
N SER A 225 3.32 2.47 -5.53
CA SER A 225 1.97 2.26 -6.08
C SER A 225 1.04 3.45 -5.89
N THR A 226 0.17 3.69 -6.87
CA THR A 226 -0.97 4.63 -6.76
C THR A 226 -2.33 3.97 -6.98
N LYS A 227 -2.36 2.63 -7.04
CA LYS A 227 -3.57 1.88 -7.46
C LYS A 227 -4.77 2.03 -6.52
N LYS A 228 -4.53 2.35 -5.25
CA LYS A 228 -5.57 2.41 -4.21
C LYS A 228 -6.77 3.26 -4.58
N GLN A 229 -6.56 4.35 -5.31
CA GLN A 229 -7.62 5.28 -5.70
C GLN A 229 -8.22 4.99 -7.09
N ASN A 230 -7.72 3.99 -7.81
CA ASN A 230 -8.18 3.61 -9.15
C ASN A 230 -8.19 4.79 -10.14
N ARG A 231 -7.06 5.51 -10.23
CA ARG A 231 -6.91 6.69 -11.09
C ARG A 231 -5.80 6.49 -12.11
N VAL A 232 -5.99 7.05 -13.29
CA VAL A 232 -4.96 7.04 -14.34
C VAL A 232 -3.86 8.01 -13.94
N THR A 233 -2.76 7.48 -13.42
CA THR A 233 -1.53 8.22 -13.14
C THR A 233 -0.38 7.55 -13.87
N ASN A 234 0.56 8.31 -14.38
CA ASN A 234 1.80 7.78 -14.92
C ASN A 234 2.95 8.09 -13.98
N MET A 235 4.04 7.34 -14.09
CA MET A 235 5.29 7.65 -13.41
C MET A 235 6.43 7.68 -14.39
N VAL A 236 7.34 8.62 -14.21
CA VAL A 236 8.59 8.69 -14.98
C VAL A 236 9.75 8.73 -14.03
N GLU A 237 10.85 8.14 -14.47
CA GLU A 237 12.17 8.34 -13.88
C GLU A 237 13.01 9.21 -14.81
N MET A 238 13.70 10.19 -14.22
CA MET A 238 14.53 11.14 -14.94
C MET A 238 15.97 11.04 -14.46
N ILE A 239 16.89 11.28 -15.38
CA ILE A 239 18.32 11.42 -15.08
C ILE A 239 18.68 12.87 -15.31
N SER A 240 19.18 13.54 -14.27
CA SER A 240 19.69 14.90 -14.36
C SER A 240 21.22 14.89 -14.54
N ASN A 241 21.69 15.57 -15.58
CA ASN A 241 23.11 15.77 -15.85
C ASN A 241 23.42 17.26 -15.93
N LYS A 242 24.57 17.68 -15.40
CA LYS A 242 24.99 19.08 -15.51
C LYS A 242 25.91 19.24 -16.73
N VAL A 243 25.44 19.97 -17.74
CA VAL A 243 26.19 20.30 -18.96
C VAL A 243 26.33 21.82 -19.02
N ASP A 244 27.57 22.33 -19.08
CA ASP A 244 27.88 23.77 -19.11
C ASP A 244 27.18 24.59 -18.01
N GLY A 245 27.09 24.02 -16.81
CA GLY A 245 26.44 24.66 -15.67
C GLY A 245 24.90 24.54 -15.64
N LYS A 246 24.28 23.99 -16.69
CA LYS A 246 22.83 23.80 -16.80
C LYS A 246 22.43 22.34 -16.57
N PHE A 247 21.29 22.12 -15.91
CA PHE A 247 20.72 20.78 -15.80
C PHE A 247 20.06 20.39 -17.12
N VAL A 248 20.43 19.22 -17.62
CA VAL A 248 19.83 18.54 -18.76
C VAL A 248 19.21 17.27 -18.24
N TYR A 249 17.91 17.12 -18.44
CA TYR A 249 17.15 15.95 -18.02
C TYR A 249 16.95 15.00 -19.21
N SER A 250 17.21 13.72 -19.00
CA SER A 250 16.89 12.66 -19.95
C SER A 250 15.93 11.65 -19.33
N CYS A 251 15.19 10.93 -20.17
CA CYS A 251 14.32 9.86 -19.71
C CYS A 251 15.13 8.62 -19.33
N ALA A 252 14.90 8.07 -18.15
CA ALA A 252 15.33 6.71 -17.82
C ALA A 252 14.23 5.71 -18.20
N GLU A 253 13.05 5.88 -17.62
CA GLU A 253 11.95 4.92 -17.77
C GLU A 253 10.60 5.60 -17.57
N ILE A 254 9.55 4.98 -18.11
CA ILE A 254 8.16 5.40 -18.00
C ILE A 254 7.27 4.21 -17.65
N TRP A 255 6.37 4.41 -16.69
CA TRP A 255 5.37 3.43 -16.29
C TRP A 255 3.97 4.02 -16.45
N GLY A 256 3.14 3.34 -17.24
CA GLY A 256 1.76 3.70 -17.46
C GLY A 256 0.84 3.11 -16.39
N GLY A 257 -0.11 3.91 -15.88
CA GLY A 257 -1.09 3.44 -14.90
C GLY A 257 -2.40 2.92 -15.50
N VAL A 258 -2.46 2.69 -16.81
CA VAL A 258 -3.65 2.11 -17.46
C VAL A 258 -3.41 0.61 -17.65
N PRO A 259 -4.21 -0.28 -17.05
CA PRO A 259 -4.10 -1.70 -17.28
C PRO A 259 -4.49 -2.01 -18.74
N VAL A 260 -3.73 -2.91 -19.37
CA VAL A 260 -3.97 -3.35 -20.74
C VAL A 260 -4.11 -4.86 -20.77
N GLY A 261 -5.01 -5.36 -21.63
CA GLY A 261 -5.21 -6.80 -21.83
C GLY A 261 -6.59 -7.30 -21.40
N MET A 262 -6.77 -8.62 -21.43
CA MET A 262 -8.08 -9.28 -21.27
C MET A 262 -8.72 -9.08 -19.88
N PHE A 263 -7.91 -8.77 -18.86
CA PHE A 263 -8.37 -8.53 -17.48
C PHE A 263 -8.26 -7.05 -17.08
N ALA A 264 -8.14 -6.13 -18.05
CA ALA A 264 -7.96 -4.71 -17.75
C ALA A 264 -9.10 -4.14 -16.87
N ASP A 265 -10.33 -4.61 -17.10
CA ASP A 265 -11.52 -4.18 -16.34
C ASP A 265 -11.52 -4.65 -14.88
N GLU A 266 -10.71 -5.66 -14.54
CA GLU A 266 -10.59 -6.22 -13.18
C GLU A 266 -9.43 -5.60 -12.40
N ILE A 267 -8.58 -4.81 -13.06
CA ILE A 267 -7.37 -4.22 -12.47
C ILE A 267 -7.61 -2.74 -12.23
N GLN A 268 -7.28 -2.28 -11.01
CA GLN A 268 -7.34 -0.85 -10.69
C GLN A 268 -6.29 -0.06 -11.50
N ASN A 269 -6.72 1.08 -12.04
CA ASN A 269 -5.85 2.10 -12.61
C ASN A 269 -4.88 2.64 -11.55
N GLY A 270 -3.69 2.99 -12.00
CA GLY A 270 -2.59 3.48 -11.20
C GLY A 270 -1.32 2.71 -11.48
N ILE A 271 -0.20 3.27 -11.05
CA ILE A 271 1.10 2.63 -11.24
C ILE A 271 1.34 1.56 -10.17
N LEU A 272 2.13 0.56 -10.54
CA LEU A 272 2.73 -0.39 -9.61
C LEU A 272 4.12 -0.71 -10.13
N VAL A 273 5.13 -0.07 -9.54
CA VAL A 273 6.51 -0.06 -10.06
C VAL A 273 7.44 -0.64 -9.03
N ARG A 274 8.16 -1.70 -9.42
CA ARG A 274 9.27 -2.25 -8.64
C ARG A 274 10.58 -1.62 -9.11
N ILE A 275 11.31 -1.05 -8.17
CA ILE A 275 12.57 -0.34 -8.40
C ILE A 275 13.66 -1.07 -7.63
N LYS A 276 14.64 -1.67 -8.33
CA LYS A 276 15.78 -2.33 -7.66
C LYS A 276 16.69 -1.30 -6.98
N GLY A 277 17.09 -1.58 -5.74
CA GLY A 277 17.89 -0.67 -4.90
C GLY A 277 19.38 -0.58 -5.29
N ASP A 278 19.90 -1.55 -6.04
CA ASP A 278 21.32 -1.70 -6.39
C ASP A 278 21.61 -1.58 -7.89
N ASP A 279 20.60 -1.64 -8.76
CA ASP A 279 20.76 -1.48 -10.22
C ASP A 279 21.40 -0.13 -10.58
N ARG A 280 20.98 0.94 -9.89
CA ARG A 280 21.54 2.29 -10.01
C ARG A 280 21.62 2.96 -8.64
N PRO A 281 22.70 2.75 -7.89
CA PRO A 281 22.85 3.32 -6.55
C PRO A 281 22.96 4.86 -6.58
N GLY A 282 22.40 5.51 -5.56
CA GLY A 282 22.39 6.97 -5.40
C GLY A 282 20.98 7.55 -5.38
N VAL A 283 20.90 8.87 -5.53
CA VAL A 283 19.62 9.60 -5.57
C VAL A 283 19.02 9.45 -6.97
N ARG A 284 17.78 8.96 -7.04
CA ARG A 284 17.00 8.82 -8.27
C ARG A 284 15.80 9.75 -8.23
N GLU A 285 15.53 10.40 -9.35
CA GLU A 285 14.53 11.45 -9.49
C GLU A 285 13.31 10.90 -10.24
N PHE A 286 12.13 11.09 -9.65
CA PHE A 286 10.88 10.59 -10.18
C PHE A 286 9.83 11.68 -10.24
N ALA A 287 8.82 11.47 -11.10
CA ALA A 287 7.60 12.26 -11.05
C ALA A 287 6.37 11.39 -11.28
N ILE A 288 5.31 11.67 -10.52
CA ILE A 288 3.95 11.18 -10.80
C ILE A 288 3.26 12.22 -11.67
N LEU A 289 2.70 11.79 -12.79
CA LEU A 289 2.02 12.63 -13.76
C LEU A 289 0.54 12.27 -13.83
N SER A 290 -0.30 13.30 -13.93
CA SER A 290 -1.74 13.18 -14.10
C SER A 290 -2.24 14.17 -15.15
N ASP A 291 -3.17 13.71 -15.98
CA ASP A 291 -4.00 14.54 -16.85
C ASP A 291 -5.24 15.09 -16.12
N ASP A 292 -5.70 14.41 -15.05
CA ASP A 292 -6.64 14.96 -14.09
C ASP A 292 -5.94 15.99 -13.19
N HIS A 293 -6.12 17.27 -13.53
CA HIS A 293 -5.48 18.40 -12.85
C HIS A 293 -6.16 18.81 -11.55
N GLN A 294 -7.35 18.26 -11.23
CA GLN A 294 -8.22 18.71 -10.14
C GLN A 294 -8.32 17.69 -9.01
N THR A 295 -7.53 16.62 -9.07
CA THR A 295 -7.56 15.65 -7.99
C THR A 295 -6.19 15.16 -7.57
N ASP A 296 -6.00 15.17 -6.27
CA ASP A 296 -4.86 14.56 -5.63
C ASP A 296 -4.94 13.04 -5.68
N SER A 297 -3.78 12.40 -5.80
CA SER A 297 -3.65 10.94 -5.75
C SER A 297 -3.08 10.47 -4.42
N GLU A 298 -3.04 9.16 -4.15
CA GLU A 298 -2.29 8.61 -3.02
C GLU A 298 -1.15 7.73 -3.55
N MET A 299 0.04 7.89 -3.01
CA MET A 299 1.23 7.11 -3.31
C MET A 299 1.61 6.28 -2.08
N GLU A 300 1.68 4.97 -2.27
CA GLU A 300 2.24 4.01 -1.31
C GLU A 300 3.67 3.65 -1.70
N ILE A 301 4.59 3.74 -0.74
CA ILE A 301 5.98 3.29 -0.88
C ILE A 301 6.21 2.19 0.15
N SER A 302 6.74 1.07 -0.31
CA SER A 302 7.08 -0.10 0.52
C SER A 302 8.38 -0.71 0.05
N VAL A 303 9.07 -1.43 0.94
CA VAL A 303 10.21 -2.26 0.57
C VAL A 303 9.72 -3.69 0.34
N VAL A 304 10.21 -4.31 -0.72
CA VAL A 304 9.85 -5.67 -1.13
C VAL A 304 11.09 -6.42 -1.58
N CYS A 305 11.01 -7.74 -1.54
CA CYS A 305 12.00 -8.64 -2.11
C CYS A 305 13.44 -8.35 -1.66
N PRO A 306 13.74 -8.54 -0.37
CA PRO A 306 15.11 -8.42 0.13
C PRO A 306 16.04 -9.37 -0.61
N ASN A 307 17.31 -8.95 -0.76
CA ASN A 307 18.34 -9.66 -1.52
C ASN A 307 17.89 -10.10 -2.93
N HIS A 308 16.94 -9.38 -3.52
CA HIS A 308 16.24 -9.72 -4.77
C HIS A 308 15.76 -11.18 -4.83
N CYS A 309 15.29 -11.72 -3.71
CA CYS A 309 14.87 -13.13 -3.61
C CYS A 309 15.97 -14.13 -4.02
N HIS A 310 17.24 -13.73 -3.97
CA HIS A 310 18.38 -14.49 -4.49
C HIS A 310 18.15 -15.02 -5.92
N GLU A 311 17.54 -14.20 -6.77
CA GLU A 311 17.19 -14.54 -8.16
C GLU A 311 18.41 -15.03 -8.96
N ASP A 312 19.57 -14.37 -8.78
CA ASP A 312 20.81 -14.72 -9.47
C ASP A 312 21.37 -16.10 -9.07
N LEU A 313 20.99 -16.61 -7.88
CA LEU A 313 21.33 -17.95 -7.42
C LEU A 313 20.30 -19.00 -7.85
N GLY A 314 19.18 -18.57 -8.46
CA GLY A 314 18.07 -19.43 -8.84
C GLY A 314 17.24 -19.89 -7.64
N ASN A 315 17.28 -19.19 -6.51
CA ASN A 315 16.53 -19.59 -5.30
C ASN A 315 15.05 -19.16 -5.36
N GLY A 316 14.72 -18.13 -6.12
CA GLY A 316 13.38 -17.59 -6.22
C GLY A 316 13.31 -16.42 -7.19
N TYR A 317 12.17 -15.76 -7.23
CA TYR A 317 11.98 -14.52 -7.98
C TYR A 317 11.04 -13.57 -7.24
N CYS A 318 11.17 -12.28 -7.52
CA CYS A 318 10.35 -11.26 -6.91
C CYS A 318 9.04 -11.05 -7.70
N TYR A 319 7.90 -11.33 -7.08
CA TYR A 319 6.58 -11.14 -7.68
C TYR A 319 5.99 -9.79 -7.28
N ALA A 320 6.28 -8.77 -8.09
CA ALA A 320 5.97 -7.36 -7.79
C ALA A 320 4.47 -7.08 -7.56
N SER A 321 3.57 -7.82 -8.21
CA SER A 321 2.11 -7.67 -8.05
C SER A 321 1.61 -8.04 -6.66
N GLU A 322 2.30 -8.96 -5.97
CA GLU A 322 1.99 -9.34 -4.60
C GLU A 322 2.99 -8.77 -3.59
N GLY A 323 4.02 -8.05 -4.07
CA GLY A 323 5.03 -7.43 -3.22
C GLY A 323 5.88 -8.42 -2.41
N LYS A 324 6.05 -9.65 -2.88
CA LYS A 324 6.75 -10.71 -2.14
C LYS A 324 7.66 -11.57 -3.01
N CYS A 325 8.56 -12.31 -2.38
CA CYS A 325 9.35 -13.34 -3.03
C CYS A 325 8.55 -14.63 -3.23
N VAL A 326 8.76 -15.28 -4.38
CA VAL A 326 8.27 -16.62 -4.68
C VAL A 326 9.48 -17.55 -4.77
N CYS A 327 9.62 -18.42 -3.78
CA CYS A 327 10.80 -19.26 -3.63
C CYS A 327 10.65 -20.60 -4.32
N ASN A 328 11.76 -21.10 -4.86
CA ASN A 328 11.86 -22.43 -5.42
C ASN A 328 11.89 -23.49 -4.31
N PRO A 329 11.55 -24.76 -4.62
CA PRO A 329 11.62 -25.87 -3.67
C PRO A 329 12.97 -25.93 -2.94
N GLY A 330 12.93 -26.00 -1.60
CA GLY A 330 14.11 -26.01 -0.74
C GLY A 330 14.60 -24.63 -0.27
N TYR A 331 13.95 -23.55 -0.72
CA TYR A 331 14.22 -22.17 -0.30
C TYR A 331 12.97 -21.53 0.30
N GLY A 332 13.15 -20.53 1.16
CA GLY A 332 12.04 -19.83 1.80
C GLY A 332 12.46 -18.59 2.58
N GLY A 333 11.55 -18.10 3.43
CA GLY A 333 11.66 -16.78 4.04
C GLY A 333 11.35 -15.65 3.06
N ASP A 334 11.50 -14.43 3.55
CA ASP A 334 11.17 -13.21 2.80
C ASP A 334 12.11 -12.93 1.63
N ASP A 335 13.30 -13.54 1.62
CA ASP A 335 14.37 -13.36 0.64
C ASP A 335 14.78 -14.65 -0.10
N CYS A 336 14.04 -15.76 0.07
CA CYS A 336 14.36 -17.06 -0.51
C CYS A 336 15.78 -17.57 -0.20
N HIS A 337 16.20 -17.46 1.05
CA HIS A 337 17.41 -18.15 1.50
C HIS A 337 17.17 -19.68 1.60
N LEU A 338 18.27 -20.43 1.75
CA LEU A 338 18.24 -21.89 1.89
C LEU A 338 17.48 -22.29 3.16
N LEU A 339 16.45 -23.13 3.03
CA LEU A 339 15.74 -23.64 4.20
C LEU A 339 16.66 -24.54 5.03
N CYS A 340 16.64 -24.40 6.36
CA CYS A 340 17.39 -25.32 7.21
C CYS A 340 16.89 -26.76 7.08
N TYR A 341 15.59 -26.97 6.85
CA TYR A 341 14.92 -28.26 6.82
C TYR A 341 13.84 -28.28 5.73
N TYR A 342 13.84 -29.32 4.90
CA TYR A 342 12.89 -29.49 3.80
C TYR A 342 12.89 -30.94 3.33
N ASN A 343 11.71 -31.46 2.98
CA ASN A 343 11.53 -32.84 2.49
C ASN A 343 12.22 -33.88 3.40
N ASP A 344 11.89 -33.79 4.69
CA ASP A 344 12.38 -34.62 5.80
C ASP A 344 13.91 -34.65 6.00
N LYS A 345 14.62 -33.63 5.51
CA LYS A 345 16.09 -33.56 5.56
C LYS A 345 16.58 -32.18 5.98
N TRP A 346 17.59 -32.17 6.86
CA TRP A 346 18.42 -31.00 7.11
C TRP A 346 19.24 -30.67 5.87
N GLN A 347 19.21 -29.41 5.46
CA GLN A 347 20.04 -28.92 4.35
C GLN A 347 21.33 -28.26 4.84
N VAL A 348 21.44 -28.01 6.15
CA VAL A 348 22.60 -27.40 6.80
C VAL A 348 23.35 -28.42 7.66
N ASN A 349 24.67 -28.24 7.80
CA ASN A 349 25.52 -29.19 8.53
C ASN A 349 25.44 -29.03 10.06
N ASP A 350 25.16 -27.82 10.55
CA ASP A 350 25.07 -27.52 11.99
C ASP A 350 23.63 -27.15 12.33
N TYR A 351 22.86 -28.15 12.76
CA TYR A 351 21.42 -28.04 12.99
C TYR A 351 21.02 -28.24 14.46
N ASN A 352 21.97 -28.48 15.36
CA ASN A 352 21.69 -28.79 16.77
C ASN A 352 20.88 -27.68 17.46
N ASP A 353 21.14 -26.43 17.09
CA ASP A 353 20.48 -25.24 17.63
C ASP A 353 19.42 -24.66 16.66
N LEU A 354 18.85 -25.49 15.78
CA LEU A 354 17.82 -25.09 14.81
C LEU A 354 16.51 -25.84 15.02
N CYS A 355 15.40 -25.14 14.76
CA CYS A 355 14.06 -25.74 14.70
C CYS A 355 13.68 -26.18 13.30
N TYR A 356 12.68 -27.06 13.18
CA TYR A 356 12.12 -27.42 11.88
C TYR A 356 11.41 -26.23 11.23
N PHE A 357 11.82 -25.89 10.01
CA PHE A 357 11.18 -24.81 9.27
C PHE A 357 9.68 -25.06 9.06
N GLY A 358 8.86 -24.05 9.37
CA GLY A 358 7.39 -24.12 9.25
C GLY A 358 6.67 -24.64 10.51
N GLU A 359 7.42 -25.10 11.52
CA GLU A 359 6.88 -25.44 12.84
C GLU A 359 6.38 -24.19 13.59
N SER A 360 5.40 -24.35 14.47
CA SER A 360 4.93 -23.28 15.35
C SER A 360 6.08 -22.68 16.19
N GLY A 361 6.13 -21.35 16.28
CA GLY A 361 7.18 -20.64 17.03
C GLY A 361 8.59 -20.68 16.43
N CYS A 362 8.77 -21.34 15.28
CA CYS A 362 10.01 -21.34 14.52
C CYS A 362 9.99 -20.19 13.51
N ASP A 363 11.00 -19.32 13.55
CA ASP A 363 11.15 -18.22 12.60
C ASP A 363 11.69 -18.68 11.24
N GLN A 364 11.74 -17.74 10.29
CA GLN A 364 12.20 -18.03 8.93
C GLN A 364 13.66 -18.48 8.85
N TYR A 365 14.49 -18.16 9.85
CA TYR A 365 15.90 -18.56 9.94
C TYR A 365 16.10 -19.82 10.82
N CYS A 366 15.01 -20.53 11.10
CA CYS A 366 15.00 -21.74 11.92
C CYS A 366 15.51 -21.53 13.34
N LYS A 367 15.21 -20.36 13.92
CA LYS A 367 15.40 -20.06 15.33
C LYS A 367 14.07 -19.94 16.02
N CYS A 368 14.04 -20.26 17.31
CA CYS A 368 12.84 -20.07 18.09
C CYS A 368 12.60 -18.60 18.35
N GLN A 369 11.37 -18.17 18.11
CA GLN A 369 10.92 -16.80 18.37
C GLN A 369 11.01 -16.47 19.87
N GLU A 370 11.02 -15.17 20.18
CA GLU A 370 11.03 -14.72 21.56
C GLU A 370 9.84 -15.32 22.35
N GLY A 371 10.12 -15.85 23.55
CA GLY A 371 9.13 -16.58 24.36
C GLY A 371 9.09 -18.10 24.11
N TYR A 372 9.86 -18.61 23.15
CA TYR A 372 10.02 -20.04 22.88
C TYR A 372 11.45 -20.50 23.16
N ALA A 373 11.62 -21.76 23.50
CA ALA A 373 12.92 -22.41 23.63
C ALA A 373 12.98 -23.69 22.79
N LEU A 374 14.17 -23.98 22.29
CA LEU A 374 14.41 -25.14 21.43
C LEU A 374 14.46 -26.42 22.26
N LYS A 375 13.65 -27.41 21.89
CA LYS A 375 13.69 -28.76 22.45
C LYS A 375 13.48 -29.78 21.34
N ASN A 376 14.47 -30.65 21.09
CA ASN A 376 14.42 -31.67 20.04
C ASN A 376 14.05 -31.12 18.65
N HIS A 377 14.57 -29.95 18.28
CA HIS A 377 14.26 -29.22 17.03
C HIS A 377 12.82 -28.68 16.93
N PHE A 378 12.06 -28.68 18.03
CA PHE A 378 10.78 -27.99 18.14
C PHE A 378 10.93 -26.72 18.96
N CYS A 379 10.20 -25.68 18.59
CA CYS A 379 10.08 -24.47 19.41
C CYS A 379 8.91 -24.63 20.36
N VAL A 380 9.23 -24.66 21.65
CA VAL A 380 8.25 -24.92 22.71
C VAL A 380 8.14 -23.67 23.56
N SER A 381 6.92 -23.24 23.88
CA SER A 381 6.72 -22.09 24.75
C SER A 381 7.42 -22.31 26.10
N VAL A 382 7.94 -21.24 26.68
CA VAL A 382 8.56 -21.31 28.02
C VAL A 382 7.55 -21.77 29.07
N GLU A 383 6.28 -21.40 28.92
CA GLU A 383 5.18 -21.85 29.77
C GLU A 383 5.02 -23.37 29.72
N CYS A 384 5.02 -23.96 28.53
CA CYS A 384 4.80 -25.40 28.41
C CYS A 384 6.00 -26.22 28.91
N ILE A 385 7.22 -25.74 28.72
CA ILE A 385 8.42 -26.35 29.33
C ILE A 385 8.29 -26.39 30.85
N ASN A 386 7.67 -25.37 31.45
CA ASN A 386 7.41 -25.29 32.88
C ASN A 386 6.14 -26.03 33.33
N GLY A 387 5.50 -26.82 32.45
CA GLY A 387 4.30 -27.60 32.74
C GLY A 387 2.98 -26.81 32.70
N GLY A 388 3.01 -25.60 32.14
CA GLY A 388 1.85 -24.74 31.91
C GLY A 388 1.27 -24.87 30.50
N ILE A 389 0.40 -23.92 30.15
CA ILE A 389 -0.16 -23.71 28.80
C ILE A 389 0.14 -22.25 28.43
N GLY A 390 1.01 -22.08 27.45
CA GLY A 390 1.33 -20.80 26.84
C GLY A 390 0.37 -20.43 25.71
N PHE A 391 0.69 -19.34 25.04
CA PHE A 391 -0.07 -18.89 23.87
C PHE A 391 0.25 -19.77 22.66
N GLY A 392 -0.75 -20.49 22.15
CA GLY A 392 -0.61 -21.37 20.98
C GLY A 392 -0.43 -22.86 21.32
N ASP A 393 -0.17 -23.21 22.58
CA ASP A 393 -0.06 -24.61 23.02
C ASP A 393 -1.43 -25.28 23.08
N GLU A 394 -1.49 -26.55 22.70
CA GLU A 394 -2.72 -27.34 22.71
C GLU A 394 -2.85 -28.24 23.93
N CYS A 395 -1.72 -28.66 24.50
CA CYS A 395 -1.68 -29.66 25.56
C CYS A 395 -0.53 -29.45 26.54
N ILE A 396 -0.72 -29.95 27.75
CA ILE A 396 0.31 -29.91 28.80
C ILE A 396 1.35 -31.01 28.52
N LEU A 397 2.63 -30.63 28.50
CA LEU A 397 3.75 -31.55 28.27
C LEU A 397 3.69 -32.76 29.22
N GLY A 398 3.93 -33.96 28.67
CA GLY A 398 3.90 -35.22 29.42
C GLY A 398 2.50 -35.80 29.63
N THR A 399 1.45 -35.12 29.17
CA THR A 399 0.12 -35.74 29.05
C THR A 399 0.05 -36.65 27.82
N GLU A 400 -0.80 -37.67 27.89
CA GLU A 400 -0.94 -38.63 26.79
C GLU A 400 -1.39 -37.95 25.49
N GLY A 401 -0.80 -38.37 24.37
CA GLY A 401 -1.07 -37.81 23.05
C GLY A 401 -0.44 -36.43 22.82
N CYS A 402 0.20 -35.84 23.82
CA CYS A 402 0.90 -34.57 23.71
C CYS A 402 2.35 -34.81 23.27
N GLN A 403 2.77 -34.15 22.19
CA GLN A 403 4.14 -34.20 21.68
C GLN A 403 5.06 -33.25 22.48
N ASP A 404 6.38 -33.35 22.24
CA ASP A 404 7.38 -32.51 22.90
C ASP A 404 7.22 -31.01 22.60
N ASN A 405 6.51 -30.67 21.52
CA ASN A 405 6.14 -29.31 21.11
C ASN A 405 4.83 -28.80 21.73
N CYS A 406 4.21 -29.56 22.64
CA CYS A 406 2.94 -29.18 23.29
C CYS A 406 1.74 -29.06 22.34
N HIS A 407 1.84 -29.70 21.17
CA HIS A 407 0.73 -29.96 20.27
C HIS A 407 0.26 -31.42 20.39
N CYS A 408 -1.02 -31.65 20.09
CA CYS A 408 -1.54 -33.00 20.05
C CYS A 408 -1.02 -33.75 18.83
N ASN A 409 -0.66 -35.02 19.01
CA ASN A 409 -0.15 -35.88 17.95
C ASN A 409 -1.27 -36.25 16.96
N VAL A 410 -1.53 -35.37 16.00
CA VAL A 410 -2.59 -35.54 14.99
C VAL A 410 -2.33 -36.77 14.12
N ASP A 411 -1.07 -37.07 13.78
CA ASP A 411 -0.68 -38.25 13.01
C ASP A 411 -1.03 -39.57 13.72
N SER A 412 -1.02 -39.55 15.06
CA SER A 412 -1.46 -40.67 15.89
C SER A 412 -2.95 -40.66 16.21
N GLY A 413 -3.72 -39.71 15.64
CA GLY A 413 -5.16 -39.59 15.76
C GLY A 413 -5.64 -38.77 16.97
N TYR A 414 -4.77 -37.99 17.61
CA TYR A 414 -5.15 -37.16 18.76
C TYR A 414 -5.63 -35.76 18.36
N ILE A 415 -6.56 -35.23 19.13
CA ILE A 415 -7.11 -33.88 19.01
C ILE A 415 -7.09 -33.16 20.36
N THR A 416 -6.97 -31.84 20.31
CA THR A 416 -7.01 -31.00 21.51
C THR A 416 -8.38 -31.00 22.19
N THR A 417 -8.38 -30.82 23.50
CA THR A 417 -9.59 -30.69 24.33
C THR A 417 -9.59 -29.37 25.08
N MET A 418 -10.78 -28.93 25.52
CA MET A 418 -10.95 -27.72 26.34
C MET A 418 -10.18 -27.72 27.68
N ASN A 419 -9.61 -28.87 28.08
CA ASN A 419 -8.83 -29.00 29.32
C ASN A 419 -7.32 -29.05 29.05
N SER A 420 -6.87 -28.64 27.87
CA SER A 420 -5.45 -28.62 27.52
C SER A 420 -4.79 -29.99 27.64
N LYS A 421 -5.52 -31.00 27.15
CA LYS A 421 -5.09 -32.39 27.04
C LYS A 421 -5.48 -32.91 25.68
N CYS A 422 -4.75 -33.91 25.19
CA CYS A 422 -5.12 -34.59 23.97
C CYS A 422 -6.06 -35.75 24.26
N LYS A 423 -6.97 -36.00 23.32
CA LYS A 423 -7.79 -37.21 23.29
C LYS A 423 -7.79 -37.77 21.87
N LEU A 424 -8.02 -39.07 21.71
CA LEU A 424 -8.21 -39.64 20.38
C LEU A 424 -9.46 -39.05 19.74
N ALA A 425 -9.40 -38.75 18.45
CA ALA A 425 -10.52 -38.22 17.68
C ALA A 425 -11.71 -39.18 17.67
N THR A 426 -11.41 -40.47 17.73
CA THR A 426 -12.37 -41.57 17.74
C THR A 426 -12.98 -41.83 19.11
N CYS A 427 -12.44 -41.24 20.19
CA CYS A 427 -12.99 -41.37 21.53
C CYS A 427 -14.42 -40.83 21.63
N GLY A 428 -15.35 -41.69 22.03
CA GLY A 428 -16.78 -41.46 22.16
C GLY A 428 -17.63 -42.09 21.04
N ASN A 429 -17.06 -42.95 20.19
CA ASN A 429 -17.76 -43.51 19.02
C ASN A 429 -18.54 -44.81 19.31
N GLY A 430 -18.36 -45.41 20.49
CA GLY A 430 -18.95 -46.67 20.93
C GLY A 430 -18.17 -47.94 20.57
N LYS A 431 -16.91 -47.83 20.11
CA LYS A 431 -15.97 -48.92 19.80
C LYS A 431 -14.56 -48.60 20.31
N ILE A 432 -13.99 -49.53 21.08
CA ILE A 432 -12.56 -49.44 21.46
C ILE A 432 -11.69 -49.57 20.21
N ASP A 433 -10.81 -48.58 20.00
CA ASP A 433 -9.83 -48.60 18.93
C ASP A 433 -8.56 -49.35 19.30
N PHE A 434 -8.15 -50.25 18.41
CA PHE A 434 -6.97 -51.09 18.54
C PHE A 434 -5.87 -50.65 17.56
N ASP A 435 -4.62 -50.70 18.00
CA ASP A 435 -3.42 -50.47 17.19
C ASP A 435 -2.38 -51.53 17.54
N ASP A 436 -2.05 -52.37 16.55
CA ASP A 436 -1.17 -53.53 16.72
C ASP A 436 0.25 -53.19 17.21
N ASN A 437 0.67 -51.93 17.08
CA ASN A 437 1.98 -51.44 17.53
C ASN A 437 1.94 -50.74 18.89
N TYR A 438 0.77 -50.66 19.54
CA TYR A 438 0.58 -49.92 20.79
C TYR A 438 0.03 -50.84 21.89
N TYR A 439 0.90 -51.30 22.79
CA TYR A 439 0.48 -52.14 23.92
C TYR A 439 0.13 -51.31 25.15
N ASN A 440 -1.15 -51.31 25.52
CA ASN A 440 -1.65 -50.65 26.72
C ASN A 440 -1.51 -51.58 27.93
N THR A 441 -0.71 -51.15 28.91
CA THR A 441 -0.38 -51.93 30.10
C THR A 441 -1.56 -52.10 31.07
N VAL A 442 -2.57 -51.22 30.98
CA VAL A 442 -3.78 -51.23 31.81
C VAL A 442 -4.79 -52.24 31.25
N THR A 443 -5.08 -52.18 29.95
CA THR A 443 -5.99 -53.13 29.28
C THR A 443 -5.33 -54.47 28.97
N LYS A 444 -3.98 -54.52 28.98
CA LYS A 444 -3.15 -55.64 28.51
C LYS A 444 -3.40 -56.02 27.06
N LEU A 445 -3.81 -55.05 26.24
CA LEU A 445 -4.17 -55.23 24.85
C LEU A 445 -3.52 -54.16 23.98
N ASN A 446 -3.59 -54.41 22.68
CA ASN A 446 -3.19 -53.45 21.67
C ASN A 446 -4.24 -52.34 21.50
N SER A 447 -4.73 -51.73 22.59
CA SER A 447 -5.84 -50.76 22.56
C SER A 447 -5.35 -49.36 22.93
N LYS A 448 -5.72 -48.36 22.13
CA LYS A 448 -5.40 -46.95 22.39
C LYS A 448 -6.33 -46.31 23.43
N GLU A 449 -7.45 -46.97 23.73
CA GLU A 449 -8.45 -46.56 24.70
C GLU A 449 -8.67 -47.65 25.76
N GLU A 450 -9.13 -47.27 26.95
CA GLU A 450 -9.52 -48.22 28.01
C GLU A 450 -11.03 -48.50 28.00
N CYS A 451 -11.81 -47.56 27.48
CA CYS A 451 -13.25 -47.62 27.33
C CYS A 451 -13.70 -46.67 26.23
N ASP A 452 -14.82 -46.94 25.58
CA ASP A 452 -15.40 -46.03 24.60
C ASP A 452 -16.89 -45.86 24.86
N ASN A 453 -17.22 -44.86 25.69
CA ASN A 453 -18.55 -44.52 26.23
C ASN A 453 -18.98 -45.32 27.50
N GLY A 454 -19.98 -44.79 28.24
CA GLY A 454 -20.54 -45.41 29.45
C GLY A 454 -20.30 -44.63 30.76
N THR A 455 -21.07 -44.95 31.81
CA THR A 455 -21.17 -44.19 33.08
C THR A 455 -19.83 -43.96 33.80
N ASN A 456 -18.89 -44.88 33.64
CA ASN A 456 -17.59 -44.87 34.31
C ASN A 456 -16.41 -44.60 33.37
N CYS A 457 -16.70 -44.27 32.10
CA CYS A 457 -15.70 -43.88 31.12
C CYS A 457 -15.59 -42.35 31.12
N ASN A 458 -14.38 -41.82 31.34
CA ASN A 458 -14.19 -40.39 31.32
C ASN A 458 -14.10 -39.85 29.88
N LYS A 459 -14.11 -38.53 29.73
CA LYS A 459 -14.08 -37.83 28.43
C LYS A 459 -12.79 -38.01 27.61
N PHE A 460 -11.81 -38.75 28.15
CA PHE A 460 -10.55 -39.11 27.51
C PHE A 460 -10.48 -40.62 27.22
N CYS A 461 -11.61 -41.33 27.28
CA CYS A 461 -11.69 -42.77 27.03
C CYS A 461 -10.83 -43.62 27.99
N LYS A 462 -10.74 -43.14 29.24
CA LYS A 462 -10.13 -43.85 30.37
C LYS A 462 -11.15 -44.21 31.44
N CYS A 463 -10.92 -45.31 32.14
CA CYS A 463 -11.74 -45.67 33.28
C CYS A 463 -11.52 -44.71 34.45
N ASN A 464 -12.60 -44.35 35.16
CA ASN A 464 -12.50 -43.55 36.38
C ASN A 464 -11.72 -44.33 37.47
N TYR A 465 -10.93 -43.62 38.30
CA TYR A 465 -9.96 -44.17 39.27
C TYR A 465 -10.52 -45.23 40.27
N SER A 466 -11.84 -45.37 40.41
CA SER A 466 -12.51 -46.35 41.28
C SER A 466 -13.10 -47.56 40.54
N THR A 467 -12.82 -47.73 39.26
CA THR A 467 -13.44 -48.73 38.38
C THR A 467 -12.40 -49.63 37.72
N GLY A 468 -12.72 -50.91 37.56
CA GLY A 468 -11.92 -51.88 36.82
C GLY A 468 -12.47 -52.11 35.42
N ILE A 469 -11.61 -52.51 34.47
CA ILE A 469 -12.03 -52.89 33.11
C ILE A 469 -12.71 -54.25 33.17
N PHE A 470 -13.95 -54.34 32.70
CA PHE A 470 -14.74 -55.57 32.65
C PHE A 470 -15.28 -55.80 31.23
N GLY A 471 -14.93 -56.95 30.65
CA GLY A 471 -15.39 -57.37 29.32
C GLY A 471 -15.13 -56.36 28.21
N TYR A 472 -13.86 -56.10 27.87
CA TYR A 472 -13.35 -55.36 26.70
C TYR A 472 -14.02 -54.03 26.30
N ARG A 473 -14.99 -53.48 27.06
CA ARG A 473 -15.83 -52.34 26.66
C ARG A 473 -16.39 -51.53 27.84
N PHE A 474 -16.34 -52.01 29.07
CA PHE A 474 -17.00 -51.35 30.20
C PHE A 474 -16.06 -51.13 31.38
N CYS A 475 -16.05 -49.90 31.90
CA CYS A 475 -15.52 -49.61 33.23
C CYS A 475 -16.64 -49.86 34.24
N ALA A 476 -16.40 -50.70 35.24
CA ALA A 476 -17.38 -51.00 36.28
C ALA A 476 -16.77 -50.82 37.67
N THR A 477 -17.55 -50.29 38.60
CA THR A 477 -17.18 -50.28 40.02
C THR A 477 -17.26 -51.70 40.59
N PHE A 478 -16.54 -51.96 41.68
CA PHE A 478 -16.57 -53.26 42.35
C PHE A 478 -18.00 -53.69 42.77
N ALA A 479 -18.87 -52.73 43.08
CA ALA A 479 -20.27 -52.98 43.42
C ALA A 479 -21.13 -53.37 42.19
N GLU A 480 -20.86 -52.81 41.02
CA GLU A 480 -21.55 -53.14 39.76
C GLU A 480 -21.11 -54.52 39.23
N CYS A 481 -19.87 -54.93 39.44
CA CYS A 481 -19.37 -56.26 39.06
C CYS A 481 -20.11 -57.41 39.76
N VAL A 482 -20.54 -57.21 41.02
CA VAL A 482 -21.33 -58.22 41.76
C VAL A 482 -22.69 -58.45 41.10
N PHE A 483 -23.31 -57.40 40.57
CA PHE A 483 -24.61 -57.47 39.89
C PHE A 483 -24.51 -58.09 38.49
N ILE A 484 -23.45 -57.80 37.72
CA ILE A 484 -23.27 -58.34 36.37
C ILE A 484 -22.95 -59.84 36.40
N SER A 485 -22.15 -60.30 37.37
CA SER A 485 -21.87 -61.75 37.54
C SER A 485 -23.14 -62.56 37.87
N LEU A 486 -24.10 -61.96 38.59
CA LEU A 486 -25.41 -62.56 38.87
C LEU A 486 -26.36 -62.56 37.65
N CYS A 487 -26.26 -61.57 36.75
CA CYS A 487 -27.12 -61.48 35.57
C CYS A 487 -26.69 -62.42 34.41
N SER A 488 -25.39 -62.71 34.27
CA SER A 488 -24.88 -63.65 33.26
C SER A 488 -25.41 -65.08 33.44
N TYR A 489 -25.91 -65.42 34.64
CA TYR A 489 -26.49 -66.73 34.92
C TYR A 489 -27.96 -66.87 34.47
N ILE A 490 -28.64 -65.77 34.13
CA ILE A 490 -30.09 -65.77 33.82
C ILE A 490 -30.38 -65.80 32.31
N VAL A 491 -29.39 -65.58 31.44
CA VAL A 491 -29.60 -65.52 29.97
C VAL A 491 -29.29 -66.84 29.26
N HIS A 492 -29.29 -67.97 29.98
CA HIS A 492 -29.13 -69.31 29.37
C HIS A 492 -30.37 -70.22 29.43
N GLU A 493 -31.54 -69.68 29.74
CA GLU A 493 -32.83 -70.32 29.47
C GLU A 493 -33.79 -69.28 28.89
N TYR A 494 -33.77 -69.13 27.55
CA TYR A 494 -34.93 -69.04 26.65
C TYR A 494 -34.49 -69.00 25.19
#